data_AF-A0A0F9ZWR3-F1
#
_entry.id   AF-A0A0F9ZWR3-F1
#
_cell.length_a   1.000
_cell.length_b   1.000
_cell.length_c   1.000
_cell.angle_alpha   90.00
_cell.angle_beta   90.00
_cell.angle_gamma   90.00
#
_symmetry.space_group_name_H-M   'P 1'
#
loop_
_entity.id
_entity.type
_entity.pdbx_description
1 polymer ?
#
loop_
_entity_poly.entity_id
_entity_poly.type
_entity_poly.pdbx_seq_one_letter_code
_entity_poly.pdbx_strand_id
1 'polypeptide(L)'
;MNPSVAGPLILGDRPVEFALDEATDEVVLVDEVLTPDSSRFWDAAEWKAGTEAPSYDKQFVRDYLTSNGLKGKPNVELPETVVQETAKKYRDVFESADHQANRLTGNTLDQALAGLEN
;
A
#
# COMPACT_ATOMS: atom_id res chain seq x y z
N MET A 1 15.56 10.93 24.40
CA MET A 1 14.34 10.32 23.80
C MET A 1 14.82 9.19 22.92
N ASN A 2 14.59 7.94 23.33
CA ASN A 2 14.87 6.77 22.49
C ASN A 2 13.70 6.64 21.51
N PRO A 3 13.91 6.68 20.18
CA PRO A 3 12.87 6.28 19.25
C PRO A 3 12.73 4.77 19.38
N SER A 4 11.65 4.33 20.03
CA SER A 4 11.25 2.94 20.06
C SER A 4 10.96 2.47 18.63
N VAL A 5 11.87 1.67 18.09
CA VAL A 5 11.72 0.70 17.00
C VAL A 5 10.86 1.21 15.83
N ALA A 6 11.48 1.91 14.89
CA ALA A 6 10.89 2.14 13.57
C ALA A 6 10.68 0.77 12.89
N GLY A 7 9.46 0.49 12.42
CA GLY A 7 9.20 -0.67 11.57
C GLY A 7 10.00 -0.59 10.26
N PRO A 8 10.09 -1.68 9.49
CA PRO A 8 10.86 -1.73 8.24
C PRO A 8 10.33 -0.77 7.15
N LEU A 9 9.14 -0.21 7.32
CA LEU A 9 8.51 0.70 6.37
C LEU A 9 8.21 2.07 7.00
N ILE A 10 8.41 3.13 6.20
CA ILE A 10 7.97 4.49 6.46
C ILE A 10 6.68 4.75 5.67
N LEU A 11 5.65 5.25 6.36
CA LEU A 11 4.43 5.77 5.74
C LEU A 11 4.65 7.22 5.31
N GLY A 12 4.57 7.46 4.00
CA GLY A 12 4.68 8.78 3.39
C GLY A 12 3.33 9.52 3.37
N ASP A 13 2.68 9.51 2.21
CA ASP A 13 1.37 10.14 1.99
C ASP A 13 0.23 9.15 2.27
N ARG A 14 -0.86 9.63 2.88
CA ARG A 14 -2.06 8.84 3.22
C ARG A 14 -3.35 9.66 3.01
N PRO A 15 -3.84 9.79 1.77
CA PRO A 15 -5.23 10.20 1.56
C PRO A 15 -6.17 9.25 2.30
N VAL A 16 -7.20 9.83 2.90
CA VAL A 16 -8.32 9.13 3.53
C VAL A 16 -9.60 9.83 3.10
N GLU A 17 -10.67 9.06 2.95
CA GLU A 17 -11.98 9.57 2.57
C GLU A 17 -12.95 9.52 3.75
N PHE A 18 -13.78 10.55 3.88
CA PHE A 18 -14.77 10.64 4.94
C PHE A 18 -16.15 10.93 4.36
N ALA A 19 -17.18 10.31 4.94
CA ALA A 19 -18.58 10.62 4.70
C ALA A 19 -19.20 11.22 5.96
N LEU A 20 -20.28 11.99 5.80
CA LEU A 20 -21.15 12.41 6.90
C LEU A 20 -22.37 11.49 6.90
N ASP A 21 -22.60 10.78 8.01
CA ASP A 21 -23.86 10.10 8.25
C ASP A 21 -24.90 11.12 8.70
N GLU A 22 -25.80 11.52 7.79
CA GLU A 22 -26.83 12.53 8.07
C GLU A 22 -27.87 12.08 9.11
N ALA A 23 -28.00 10.77 9.36
CA ALA A 23 -28.97 10.26 10.34
C ALA A 23 -28.43 10.36 11.77
N THR A 24 -27.10 10.25 11.95
CA THR A 24 -26.43 10.28 13.26
C THR A 24 -25.64 11.56 13.50
N ASP A 25 -25.41 12.37 12.47
CA ASP A 25 -24.51 13.54 12.45
C ASP A 25 -23.04 13.19 12.76
N GLU A 26 -22.63 11.96 12.42
CA GLU A 26 -21.27 11.47 12.64
C GLU A 26 -20.45 11.44 11.36
N VAL A 27 -19.15 11.77 11.48
CA VAL A 27 -18.19 11.60 10.39
C VAL A 27 -17.68 10.17 10.40
N VAL A 28 -17.88 9.47 9.29
CA VAL A 28 -17.49 8.07 9.10
C VAL A 28 -16.29 8.00 8.17
N LEU A 29 -15.26 7.25 8.56
CA LEU A 29 -14.15 6.90 7.69
C LEU A 29 -14.64 5.88 6.65
N VAL A 30 -14.45 6.19 5.38
CA VAL A 30 -14.89 5.37 4.26
C VAL A 30 -13.71 5.04 3.34
N ASP A 31 -13.97 4.19 2.36
CA ASP A 31 -12.98 3.65 1.43
C ASP A 31 -11.86 2.84 2.13
N GLU A 32 -10.77 2.58 1.43
CA GLU A 32 -9.61 1.86 1.95
C GLU A 32 -8.67 2.77 2.75
N VAL A 33 -8.01 2.18 3.75
CA VAL A 33 -7.12 2.91 4.66
C VAL A 33 -5.86 2.09 4.86
N LEU A 34 -4.70 2.74 4.72
CA LEU A 34 -3.38 2.12 4.93
C LEU A 34 -3.10 0.95 3.98
N THR A 35 -3.61 1.01 2.75
CA THR A 35 -3.31 0.03 1.70
C THR A 35 -2.20 0.54 0.77
N PRO A 36 -1.47 -0.34 0.05
CA PRO A 36 -0.51 0.09 -0.97
C PRO A 36 -1.14 0.88 -2.14
N ASP A 37 -2.46 0.95 -2.19
CA ASP A 37 -3.20 1.72 -3.20
C ASP A 37 -3.45 3.15 -2.74
N SER A 38 -3.86 3.31 -1.49
CA SER A 38 -4.18 4.59 -0.84
C SER A 38 -2.97 5.24 -0.18
N SER A 39 -1.87 4.52 0.06
CA SER A 39 -0.74 5.02 0.85
C SER A 39 0.61 4.77 0.16
N ARG A 40 1.57 5.66 0.42
CA ARG A 40 2.96 5.44 0.03
C ARG A 40 3.73 4.71 1.13
N PHE A 41 4.37 3.61 0.76
CA PHE A 41 5.26 2.85 1.63
C PHE A 41 6.69 2.93 1.09
N TRP A 42 7.61 3.35 1.95
CA TRP A 42 9.04 3.42 1.67
C TRP A 42 9.80 2.49 2.60
N ASP A 43 10.88 1.87 2.11
CA ASP A 43 11.79 1.11 2.98
C ASP A 43 12.51 2.07 3.93
N ALA A 44 12.41 1.83 5.23
CA ALA A 44 13.03 2.66 6.25
C ALA A 44 14.57 2.65 6.20
N ALA A 45 15.17 1.57 5.71
CA ALA A 45 16.62 1.45 5.53
C ALA A 45 17.13 2.24 4.32
N GLU A 46 16.30 2.42 3.29
CA GLU A 46 16.69 3.07 2.03
C GLU A 46 16.24 4.52 1.92
N TRP A 47 15.22 4.92 2.69
CA TRP A 47 14.67 6.26 2.62
C TRP A 47 15.66 7.34 3.11
N LYS A 48 15.81 8.39 2.30
CA LYS A 48 16.53 9.62 2.66
C LYS A 48 15.71 10.84 2.24
N ALA A 49 15.77 11.89 3.04
CA ALA A 49 15.12 13.14 2.69
C ALA A 49 15.65 13.69 1.36
N GLY A 50 14.75 13.97 0.41
CA GLY A 50 15.10 14.49 -0.92
C GLY A 50 15.48 13.43 -1.96
N THR A 51 15.43 12.14 -1.65
CA THR A 51 15.58 11.05 -2.63
C THR A 51 14.23 10.41 -2.96
N GLU A 52 14.04 10.01 -4.21
CA GLU A 52 12.96 9.09 -4.58
C GLU A 52 13.30 7.71 -3.99
N ALA A 53 12.63 7.35 -2.91
CA ALA A 53 12.76 6.02 -2.31
C ALA A 53 12.03 4.99 -3.18
N PRO A 54 12.49 3.73 -3.24
CA PRO A 54 11.79 2.70 -3.99
C PRO A 54 10.38 2.50 -3.43
N SER A 55 9.41 2.59 -4.33
CA SER A 55 8.00 2.42 -4.00
C SER A 55 7.63 0.94 -3.88
N TYR A 56 6.88 0.62 -2.83
CA TYR A 56 6.24 -0.68 -2.63
C TYR A 56 4.74 -0.66 -3.01
N ASP A 57 4.34 0.35 -3.78
CA ASP A 57 2.95 0.64 -4.15
C ASP A 57 2.75 0.64 -5.69
N LYS A 58 1.58 1.14 -6.13
CA LYS A 58 1.21 1.33 -7.55
C LYS A 58 2.25 2.05 -8.40
N GLN A 59 3.24 2.73 -7.82
CA GLN A 59 4.24 3.46 -8.57
C GLN A 59 5.02 2.56 -9.54
N PHE A 60 5.26 1.29 -9.20
CA PHE A 60 5.95 0.36 -10.11
C PHE A 60 5.20 0.20 -11.45
N VAL A 61 3.88 0.00 -11.40
CA VAL A 61 3.05 -0.08 -12.62
C VAL A 61 2.99 1.28 -13.32
N ARG A 62 2.90 2.39 -12.58
CA ARG A 62 2.90 3.74 -13.16
C ARG A 62 4.19 4.05 -13.92
N ASP A 63 5.33 3.64 -13.38
CA ASP A 63 6.65 3.84 -13.98
C ASP A 63 6.80 2.98 -15.24
N TYR A 64 6.34 1.72 -15.19
CA TYR A 64 6.27 0.85 -16.37
C TYR A 64 5.41 1.46 -17.48
N LEU A 65 4.19 1.88 -17.16
CA LEU A 65 3.27 2.49 -18.13
C LEU A 65 3.84 3.80 -18.71
N THR A 66 4.49 4.61 -17.89
CA THR A 66 5.10 5.88 -18.33
C THR A 66 6.28 5.63 -19.25
N SER A 67 7.22 4.76 -18.85
CA SER A 67 8.45 4.47 -19.60
C SER A 67 8.20 3.80 -20.95
N ASN A 68 7.08 3.08 -21.07
CA ASN A 68 6.67 2.43 -22.32
C ASN A 68 5.68 3.27 -23.16
N GLY A 69 5.38 4.51 -22.76
CA GLY A 69 4.43 5.36 -23.50
C GLY A 69 3.00 4.79 -23.54
N LEU A 70 2.61 4.06 -22.50
CA LEU A 70 1.31 3.40 -22.34
C LEU A 70 0.40 4.13 -21.34
N LYS A 71 0.93 5.12 -20.62
CA LYS A 71 0.17 5.92 -19.64
C LYS A 71 -1.10 6.51 -20.28
N GLY A 72 -2.25 6.22 -19.67
CA GLY A 72 -3.56 6.73 -20.09
C GLY A 72 -4.19 6.00 -21.29
N LYS A 73 -3.52 4.97 -21.85
CA LYS A 73 -4.13 4.14 -22.89
C LYS A 73 -5.12 3.15 -22.26
N PRO A 74 -6.31 2.96 -22.85
CA PRO A 74 -7.25 1.96 -22.37
C PRO A 74 -6.75 0.55 -22.70
N ASN A 75 -7.21 -0.45 -21.93
CA ASN A 75 -7.02 -1.88 -22.19
C ASN A 75 -5.55 -2.30 -22.40
N VAL A 76 -4.63 -1.71 -21.63
CA VAL A 76 -3.22 -2.13 -21.65
C VAL A 76 -3.07 -3.43 -20.87
N GLU A 77 -2.63 -4.48 -21.56
CA GLU A 77 -2.19 -5.71 -20.91
C GLU A 77 -0.77 -5.54 -20.37
N LEU A 78 -0.58 -5.87 -19.09
CA LEU A 78 0.74 -5.85 -18.46
C LEU A 78 1.44 -7.18 -18.71
N PRO A 79 2.76 -7.19 -18.99
CA PRO A 79 3.52 -8.42 -19.02
C PRO A 79 3.43 -9.15 -17.67
N GLU A 80 3.47 -10.47 -17.71
CA GLU A 80 3.39 -11.32 -16.50
C GLU A 80 4.43 -10.92 -15.44
N THR A 81 5.64 -10.53 -15.87
CA THR A 81 6.70 -10.08 -14.96
C THR A 81 6.30 -8.82 -14.17
N VAL A 82 5.63 -7.87 -14.81
CA VAL A 82 5.15 -6.65 -14.15
C VAL A 82 4.04 -6.98 -13.16
N VAL A 83 3.14 -7.90 -13.53
CA VAL A 83 2.06 -8.38 -12.65
C VAL A 83 2.65 -9.06 -11.40
N GLN A 84 3.57 -10.00 -11.58
CA GLN A 84 4.18 -10.76 -10.48
C GLN A 84 4.98 -9.87 -9.53
N GLU A 85 5.78 -8.93 -10.06
CA GLU A 85 6.54 -7.98 -9.23
C GLU A 85 5.60 -7.03 -8.46
N THR A 86 4.53 -6.57 -9.10
CA THR A 86 3.50 -5.75 -8.41
C THR A 86 2.87 -6.55 -7.28
N ALA A 87 2.39 -7.77 -7.55
CA ALA A 87 1.78 -8.62 -6.54
C ALA A 87 2.74 -8.95 -5.39
N LYS A 88 4.03 -9.17 -5.69
CA LYS A 88 5.06 -9.39 -4.68
C LYS A 88 5.20 -8.18 -3.76
N LYS A 89 5.29 -6.95 -4.29
CA LYS A 89 5.39 -5.73 -3.48
C LYS A 89 4.20 -5.56 -2.53
N TYR A 90 2.99 -5.87 -2.99
CA TYR A 90 1.78 -5.79 -2.14
C TYR A 90 1.81 -6.82 -1.01
N ARG A 91 2.23 -8.06 -1.31
CA ARG A 91 2.46 -9.08 -0.28
C ARG A 91 3.54 -8.64 0.70
N ASP A 92 4.66 -8.11 0.20
CA ASP A 92 5.75 -7.63 1.04
C ASP A 92 5.25 -6.54 2.00
N VAL A 93 4.41 -5.58 1.57
CA VAL A 93 3.82 -4.57 2.47
C VAL A 93 2.89 -5.21 3.50
N PHE A 94 2.00 -6.10 3.05
CA PHE A 94 1.07 -6.80 3.94
C PHE A 94 1.81 -7.61 5.02
N GLU A 95 2.88 -8.31 4.65
CA GLU A 95 3.66 -9.19 5.53
C GLU A 95 4.70 -8.43 6.37
N SER A 96 5.34 -7.39 5.83
CA SER A 96 6.38 -6.60 6.51
C SER A 96 5.81 -5.59 7.50
N ALA A 97 4.62 -5.06 7.26
CA ALA A 97 3.86 -4.31 8.27
C ALA A 97 3.52 -5.20 9.48
N ASP A 98 3.64 -6.52 9.36
CA ASP A 98 3.21 -7.49 10.36
C ASP A 98 4.37 -8.03 11.24
N HIS A 99 5.64 -7.78 10.90
CA HIS A 99 6.71 -8.64 11.43
C HIS A 99 7.24 -8.33 12.84
N GLN A 100 7.17 -7.14 13.42
CA GLN A 100 7.59 -6.96 14.83
C GLN A 100 6.90 -5.87 15.69
N ALA A 101 5.85 -5.20 15.20
CA ALA A 101 5.00 -4.40 16.07
C ALA A 101 3.63 -4.18 15.42
N ASN A 102 2.55 -4.58 16.10
CA ASN A 102 1.17 -4.19 15.80
C ASN A 102 0.63 -4.55 14.40
N ARG A 103 0.02 -5.74 14.34
CA ARG A 103 -0.84 -6.20 13.23
C ARG A 103 -1.86 -5.11 12.84
N LEU A 104 -1.97 -4.77 11.55
CA LEU A 104 -3.05 -3.89 11.05
C LEU A 104 -4.43 -4.58 11.15
N THR A 105 -4.48 -5.89 10.91
CA THR A 105 -5.75 -6.65 10.82
C THR A 105 -5.84 -7.82 11.79
N GLY A 106 -4.72 -8.34 12.29
CA GLY A 106 -4.72 -9.53 13.15
C GLY A 106 -4.40 -10.85 12.44
N ASN A 107 -4.36 -10.90 11.10
CA ASN A 107 -4.38 -12.12 10.28
C ASN A 107 -3.30 -12.13 9.18
N THR A 108 -2.83 -13.34 8.80
CA THR A 108 -2.02 -13.52 7.58
C THR A 108 -2.86 -13.30 6.31
N LEU A 109 -2.22 -13.13 5.15
CA LEU A 109 -2.93 -12.92 3.88
C LEU A 109 -3.82 -14.13 3.55
N ASP A 110 -3.30 -15.33 3.72
CA ASP A 110 -4.06 -16.57 3.51
C ASP A 110 -5.26 -16.67 4.47
N GLN A 111 -5.12 -16.23 5.72
CA GLN A 111 -6.21 -16.19 6.70
C GLN A 111 -7.27 -15.16 6.33
N ALA A 112 -6.86 -13.98 5.87
CA ALA A 112 -7.77 -12.94 5.39
C ALA A 112 -8.55 -13.40 4.15
N LEU A 113 -7.88 -14.05 3.20
CA LEU A 113 -8.49 -14.59 1.98
C LEU A 113 -9.48 -15.72 2.30
N ALA A 114 -9.11 -16.66 3.17
CA ALA A 114 -10.01 -17.74 3.60
C ALA A 114 -11.28 -17.22 4.32
N GLY A 115 -11.20 -16.05 4.95
CA GLY A 115 -12.35 -15.41 5.61
C GLY A 115 -13.36 -14.79 4.63
N LEU A 116 -12.95 -14.46 3.40
CA LEU A 116 -13.81 -13.85 2.37
C LEU A 116 -14.62 -14.88 1.58
N GLU A 117 -14.28 -16.17 1.69
CA GLU A 117 -14.96 -17.27 0.99
C GLU A 117 -16.19 -17.81 1.77
N ASN A 118 -16.61 -17.15 2.86
CA ASN A 118 -17.79 -17.51 3.67
C ASN A 118 -18.92 -16.48 3.59
#